data_AF-A0AAN6H941-F1
#
_entry.id   AF-A0AAN6H941-F1
#
_cell.length_a   1.000
_cell.length_b   1.000
_cell.length_c   1.000
_cell.angle_alpha   90.00
_cell.angle_beta   90.00
_cell.angle_gamma   90.00
#
_symmetry.space_group_name_H-M   'P 1'
#
loop_
_entity.id
_entity.type
_entity.pdbx_description
1 polymer ?
#
loop_
_entity_poly.entity_id
_entity_poly.type
_entity_poly.pdbx_seq_one_letter_code
_entity_poly.pdbx_strand_id
1 'polypeptide(L)'
;MKLLTTAALLAATASAKSLRVPPILLQEPIPNDPTQHNADHHIPTIRESTIMARRIMHLSSLGTLVTTFTHLSNPQSILTSDNDADEVHTYENRPEEMAGSPIGLMEYYADCEPATGNPTLLAINIATPYRNYAAGSNISLQIRWWPTQSNSYDLSTSAFPNPEMSEYDHNDDEDEDIPTPHTPAALPRFSLHGRLEPIPVKDLAVNLIPACFMRAHPDSLLWQPGNDIHTSEYMRFVVEHIYWFGGFGDRARIGWLPVEDWRSITREEVEAMSLPGEKGWRERGDRESKRVGKGAR
;
A
#
# COMPACT_ATOMS: atom_id res chain seq x y z
N MET A 1 -75.47 -3.90 14.42
CA MET A 1 -74.23 -3.18 14.78
C MET A 1 -73.08 -4.09 14.39
N LYS A 2 -72.45 -3.92 13.20
CA LYS A 2 -71.15 -3.22 12.98
C LYS A 2 -70.16 -3.50 14.13
N LEU A 3 -68.96 -4.06 13.94
CA LEU A 3 -68.01 -3.98 12.83
C LEU A 3 -67.31 -5.33 12.57
N LEU A 4 -67.06 -5.64 11.28
CA LEU A 4 -65.98 -6.51 10.84
C LEU A 4 -64.68 -5.71 10.81
N THR A 5 -63.60 -6.26 11.37
CA THR A 5 -62.23 -5.79 11.14
C THR A 5 -61.50 -6.80 10.25
N THR A 6 -61.37 -6.45 8.98
CA THR A 6 -60.52 -7.14 8.01
C THR A 6 -59.08 -6.65 8.19
N ALA A 7 -58.17 -7.55 8.59
CA ALA A 7 -56.73 -7.29 8.55
C ALA A 7 -56.25 -7.47 7.10
N ALA A 8 -55.86 -6.36 6.46
CA ALA A 8 -55.32 -6.36 5.11
C ALA A 8 -53.86 -6.84 5.15
N LEU A 9 -53.57 -7.94 4.45
CA LEU A 9 -52.20 -8.33 4.10
C LEU A 9 -51.64 -7.29 3.12
N LEU A 10 -50.72 -6.43 3.56
CA LEU A 10 -49.88 -5.67 2.63
C LEU A 10 -48.81 -6.60 2.06
N ALA A 11 -49.09 -7.18 0.90
CA ALA A 11 -48.05 -7.72 0.04
C ALA A 11 -47.24 -6.55 -0.51
N ALA A 12 -46.07 -6.29 0.08
CA ALA A 12 -45.09 -5.40 -0.51
C ALA A 12 -44.50 -6.10 -1.75
N THR A 13 -45.08 -5.83 -2.91
CA THR A 13 -44.47 -6.17 -4.19
C THR A 13 -43.26 -5.25 -4.38
N ALA A 14 -42.08 -5.75 -4.04
CA ALA A 14 -40.83 -5.13 -4.46
C ALA A 14 -40.80 -5.23 -6.00
N SER A 15 -41.30 -4.20 -6.67
CA SER A 15 -41.11 -4.00 -8.09
C SER A 15 -39.61 -3.85 -8.29
N ALA A 16 -38.98 -4.90 -8.83
CA ALA A 16 -37.62 -4.84 -9.36
C ALA A 16 -37.63 -3.88 -10.56
N LYS A 17 -37.64 -2.58 -10.26
CA LYS A 17 -37.22 -1.57 -11.23
C LYS A 17 -35.76 -1.87 -11.50
N SER A 18 -35.54 -2.47 -12.67
CA SER A 18 -34.24 -2.60 -13.30
C SER A 18 -33.43 -1.33 -13.04
N LEU A 19 -32.50 -1.40 -12.09
CA LEU A 19 -31.48 -0.39 -11.90
C LEU A 19 -30.62 -0.50 -13.15
N ARG A 20 -30.89 0.34 -14.14
CA ARG A 20 -29.94 0.58 -15.23
C ARG A 20 -28.67 1.08 -14.58
N VAL A 21 -27.69 0.19 -14.52
CA VAL A 21 -26.31 0.53 -14.19
C VAL A 21 -25.93 1.72 -15.08
N PRO A 22 -25.41 2.82 -14.54
CA PRO A 22 -24.92 3.93 -15.37
C PRO A 22 -23.87 3.38 -16.34
N PRO A 23 -23.82 3.88 -17.59
CA PRO A 23 -22.98 3.31 -18.66
C PRO A 23 -21.46 3.33 -18.40
N ILE A 24 -21.02 3.80 -17.21
CA ILE A 24 -19.62 3.89 -16.80
C ILE A 24 -19.02 2.51 -16.45
N LEU A 25 -19.83 1.46 -16.27
CA LEU A 25 -19.32 0.10 -15.97
C LEU A 25 -19.23 -0.84 -17.19
N LEU A 26 -19.46 -0.32 -18.40
CA LEU A 26 -19.12 -1.02 -19.64
C LEU A 26 -18.09 -0.17 -20.39
N GLN A 27 -16.89 -0.06 -19.82
CA GLN A 27 -15.75 0.42 -20.57
C GLN A 27 -15.35 -0.71 -21.51
N GLU A 28 -15.85 -0.63 -22.75
CA GLU A 28 -15.28 -1.36 -23.89
C GLU A 28 -13.75 -1.15 -23.88
N PRO A 29 -12.94 -2.16 -24.24
CA PRO A 29 -11.51 -1.96 -24.43
C PRO A 29 -11.32 -0.77 -25.38
N ILE A 30 -10.55 0.23 -24.95
CA ILE A 30 -10.26 1.41 -25.77
C ILE A 30 -9.73 0.90 -27.12
N PRO A 31 -10.37 1.25 -28.25
CA PRO A 31 -9.84 0.91 -29.56
C PRO A 31 -8.47 1.58 -29.69
N ASN A 32 -7.42 0.78 -29.83
CA ASN A 32 -6.10 1.27 -30.23
C ASN A 32 -6.27 1.90 -31.61
N ASP A 33 -6.34 3.22 -31.69
CA ASP A 33 -6.21 3.95 -32.95
C ASP A 33 -4.74 3.85 -33.38
N PRO A 34 -4.42 3.12 -34.47
CA PRO A 34 -3.05 2.92 -34.90
C PRO A 34 -2.41 4.19 -35.47
N THR A 35 -3.12 5.33 -35.50
CA THR A 35 -2.64 6.58 -36.10
C THR A 35 -2.18 7.65 -35.10
N GLN A 36 -2.23 7.39 -33.78
CA GLN A 36 -1.71 8.29 -32.73
C GLN A 36 -0.34 7.88 -32.15
N HIS A 37 0.52 7.24 -32.95
CA HIS A 37 1.90 6.97 -32.53
C HIS A 37 2.80 8.18 -32.77
N ASN A 38 2.93 9.07 -31.79
CA ASN A 38 4.09 9.96 -31.69
C ASN A 38 4.35 10.50 -30.27
N ALA A 39 4.46 9.58 -29.31
CA ALA A 39 5.38 9.64 -28.17
C ALA A 39 5.41 8.22 -27.58
N ASP A 40 6.61 7.64 -27.45
CA ASP A 40 6.81 6.24 -27.05
C ASP A 40 6.57 6.10 -25.53
N HIS A 41 5.31 5.93 -25.13
CA HIS A 41 4.91 5.86 -23.73
C HIS A 41 5.23 4.48 -23.13
N HIS A 42 6.28 4.41 -22.30
CA HIS A 42 6.69 3.17 -21.63
C HIS A 42 5.79 2.85 -20.43
N ILE A 43 5.01 1.75 -20.53
CA ILE A 43 4.29 1.18 -19.41
C ILE A 43 5.21 0.20 -18.67
N PRO A 44 5.47 0.37 -17.37
CA PRO A 44 6.35 -0.54 -16.63
C PRO A 44 5.95 -2.01 -16.78
N THR A 45 6.93 -2.85 -17.09
CA THR A 45 6.81 -4.31 -17.08
C THR A 45 6.44 -4.81 -15.68
N ILE A 46 6.09 -6.10 -15.58
CA ILE A 46 5.85 -6.74 -14.28
C ILE A 46 7.12 -6.63 -13.43
N ARG A 47 8.29 -6.96 -13.99
CA ARG A 47 9.56 -6.89 -13.26
C ARG A 47 9.88 -5.47 -12.77
N GLU A 48 9.76 -4.46 -13.64
CA GLU A 48 9.99 -3.06 -13.23
C GLU A 48 9.01 -2.64 -12.12
N SER A 49 7.73 -2.98 -12.24
CA SER A 49 6.73 -2.68 -11.21
C SER A 49 7.05 -3.37 -9.88
N THR A 50 7.57 -4.60 -9.93
CA THR A 50 8.04 -5.34 -8.75
C THR A 50 9.26 -4.66 -8.13
N ILE A 51 10.25 -4.25 -8.93
CA ILE A 51 11.43 -3.52 -8.43
C ILE A 51 10.99 -2.18 -7.81
N MET A 52 10.05 -1.47 -8.43
CA MET A 52 9.46 -0.25 -7.87
C MET A 52 8.82 -0.51 -6.50
N ALA A 53 7.99 -1.56 -6.37
CA ALA A 53 7.37 -1.93 -5.11
C ALA A 53 8.42 -2.25 -4.02
N ARG A 54 9.44 -3.04 -4.37
CA ARG A 54 10.58 -3.35 -3.48
C ARG A 54 11.34 -2.09 -3.08
N ARG A 55 11.53 -1.13 -3.99
CA ARG A 55 12.17 0.15 -3.71
C ARG A 55 11.34 1.05 -2.80
N ILE A 56 10.02 1.11 -2.99
CA ILE A 56 9.13 1.85 -2.09
C ILE A 56 9.20 1.26 -0.68
N MET A 57 9.15 -0.06 -0.56
CA MET A 57 9.31 -0.77 0.71
C MET A 57 10.67 -0.46 1.35
N HIS A 58 11.72 -0.36 0.54
CA HIS A 58 13.04 -0.06 1.07
C HIS A 58 13.20 1.38 1.57
N LEU A 59 12.60 2.35 0.88
CA LEU A 59 12.72 3.78 1.18
C LEU A 59 11.71 4.27 2.22
N SER A 60 10.69 3.48 2.52
CA SER A 60 9.65 3.80 3.49
C SER A 60 9.74 2.84 4.68
N SER A 61 9.15 3.22 5.80
CA SER A 61 9.18 2.40 7.02
C SER A 61 7.83 2.37 7.77
N LEU A 62 6.81 3.00 7.17
CA LEU A 62 5.45 3.07 7.69
C LEU A 62 4.49 2.47 6.66
N GLY A 63 3.58 1.62 7.11
CA GLY A 63 2.53 1.05 6.28
C GLY A 63 1.24 0.91 7.08
N THR A 64 0.16 0.53 6.41
CA THR A 64 -1.12 0.28 7.06
C THR A 64 -1.41 -1.21 7.06
N LEU A 65 -1.41 -1.84 8.24
CA LEU A 65 -1.92 -3.20 8.39
C LEU A 65 -3.45 -3.16 8.37
N VAL A 66 -4.04 -3.99 7.53
CA VAL A 66 -5.49 -4.19 7.44
C VAL A 66 -5.80 -5.60 7.88
N THR A 67 -6.71 -5.71 8.86
CA THR A 67 -7.27 -6.97 9.38
C THR A 67 -8.76 -6.79 9.58
N THR A 68 -9.47 -7.89 9.84
CA THR A 68 -10.91 -7.89 10.15
C THR A 68 -11.12 -8.21 11.61
N PHE A 69 -12.04 -7.51 12.25
CA PHE A 69 -12.52 -7.93 13.56
C PHE A 69 -13.12 -9.33 13.46
N THR A 70 -12.69 -10.22 14.33
CA THR A 70 -13.23 -11.58 14.39
C THR A 70 -14.47 -11.58 15.28
N HIS A 71 -15.37 -12.55 15.03
CA HIS A 71 -16.45 -12.81 15.99
C HIS A 71 -15.80 -13.27 17.29
N LEU A 72 -16.21 -12.72 18.43
CA LEU A 72 -15.81 -13.22 19.75
C LEU A 72 -16.35 -14.65 19.89
N SER A 73 -15.60 -15.63 19.39
CA SER A 73 -15.86 -17.03 19.60
C SER A 73 -15.18 -17.37 20.92
N ASN A 74 -15.93 -17.12 22.00
CA ASN A 74 -15.61 -17.48 23.38
C ASN A 74 -14.66 -16.50 24.11
N PRO A 75 -15.14 -15.74 25.12
CA PRO A 75 -14.30 -14.92 26.01
C PRO A 75 -13.29 -15.70 26.88
N GLN A 76 -13.10 -17.01 26.65
CA GLN A 76 -12.44 -17.93 27.58
C GLN A 76 -11.36 -18.84 26.98
N SER A 77 -10.82 -18.60 25.79
CA SER A 77 -9.74 -19.46 25.29
C SER A 77 -8.66 -18.76 24.50
N ILE A 78 -7.79 -18.02 25.19
CA ILE A 78 -6.32 -18.17 25.06
C ILE A 78 -5.74 -17.95 26.47
N LEU A 79 -5.88 -18.95 27.34
CA LEU A 79 -5.06 -19.05 28.55
C LEU A 79 -3.66 -19.51 28.12
N THR A 80 -2.85 -18.57 27.63
CA THR A 80 -1.39 -18.65 27.74
C THR A 80 -0.98 -17.60 28.74
N SER A 81 -0.36 -18.08 29.81
CA SER A 81 -0.04 -17.38 31.05
C SER A 81 1.00 -16.27 30.88
N ASP A 82 0.62 -15.15 30.28
CA ASP A 82 1.36 -13.90 30.38
C ASP A 82 0.37 -12.82 30.85
N ASN A 83 0.57 -12.33 32.08
CA ASN A 83 -0.39 -11.50 32.81
C ASN A 83 -0.73 -10.15 32.13
N ASP A 84 0.02 -9.73 31.10
CA ASP A 84 -0.19 -8.45 30.41
C ASP A 84 -1.19 -8.53 29.25
N ALA A 85 -1.36 -9.70 28.62
CA ALA A 85 -2.36 -9.87 27.55
C ALA A 85 -3.79 -9.88 28.12
N ASP A 86 -3.94 -10.37 29.36
CA ASP A 86 -5.23 -10.54 30.03
C ASP A 86 -5.86 -9.17 30.39
N GLU A 87 -5.04 -8.16 30.75
CA GLU A 87 -5.55 -6.82 31.11
C GLU A 87 -6.17 -6.08 29.91
N VAL A 88 -5.60 -6.18 28.71
CA VAL A 88 -6.12 -5.46 27.52
C VAL A 88 -7.46 -6.02 27.06
N HIS A 89 -7.68 -7.34 27.19
CA HIS A 89 -8.98 -7.94 26.88
C HIS A 89 -10.09 -7.47 27.83
N THR A 90 -9.76 -7.01 29.05
CA THR A 90 -10.75 -6.49 30.00
C THR A 90 -11.26 -5.08 29.68
N TYR A 91 -10.56 -4.31 28.84
CA TYR A 91 -10.92 -2.91 28.54
C TYR A 91 -11.44 -2.66 27.13
N GLU A 92 -11.36 -3.62 26.21
CA GLU A 92 -11.88 -3.43 24.85
C GLU A 92 -13.41 -3.62 24.82
N ASN A 93 -14.15 -2.54 25.04
CA ASN A 93 -15.60 -2.51 24.85
C ASN A 93 -15.95 -2.45 23.35
N ARG A 94 -15.71 -3.55 22.63
CA ARG A 94 -15.96 -3.67 21.19
C ARG A 94 -17.45 -3.97 20.92
N PRO A 95 -18.15 -3.16 20.10
CA PRO A 95 -19.52 -3.47 19.68
C PRO A 95 -19.58 -4.76 18.86
N GLU A 96 -20.61 -5.60 19.07
CA GLU A 96 -20.77 -6.89 18.37
C GLU A 96 -20.91 -6.70 16.85
N GLU A 97 -21.50 -5.58 16.41
CA GLU A 97 -21.74 -5.24 15.00
C GLU A 97 -20.44 -5.02 14.22
N MET A 98 -19.31 -4.88 14.91
CA MET A 98 -18.00 -4.73 14.27
C MET A 98 -17.45 -6.06 13.74
N ALA A 99 -17.99 -7.21 14.14
CA ALA A 99 -17.53 -8.51 13.66
C ALA A 99 -17.56 -8.59 12.11
N GLY A 100 -16.44 -9.02 11.51
CA GLY A 100 -16.23 -9.06 10.06
C GLY A 100 -15.83 -7.72 9.42
N SER A 101 -15.98 -6.59 10.13
CA SER A 101 -15.59 -5.28 9.61
C SER A 101 -14.06 -5.13 9.57
N PRO A 102 -13.48 -4.57 8.49
CA PRO A 102 -12.05 -4.34 8.42
C PRO A 102 -11.64 -3.12 9.25
N ILE A 103 -10.41 -3.15 9.75
CA ILE A 103 -9.71 -2.01 10.34
C ILE A 103 -8.32 -1.90 9.73
N GLY A 104 -7.96 -0.68 9.33
CA GLY A 104 -6.61 -0.32 8.90
C GLY A 104 -5.93 0.54 9.95
N LEU A 105 -4.77 0.13 10.45
CA LEU A 105 -3.95 0.90 11.38
C LEU A 105 -2.52 1.02 10.87
N MET A 106 -1.90 2.16 11.13
CA MET A 106 -0.52 2.41 10.75
C MET A 106 0.42 1.64 11.68
N GLU A 107 1.36 0.91 11.09
CA GLU A 107 2.35 0.10 11.81
C GLU A 107 3.75 0.35 11.25
N TYR A 108 4.74 0.17 12.12
CA TYR A 108 6.15 0.28 11.77
C TYR A 108 6.64 -1.02 11.13
N TYR A 109 7.33 -0.89 10.01
CA TYR A 109 8.08 -2.00 9.41
C TYR A 109 9.49 -1.56 9.03
N ALA A 110 10.37 -2.53 8.79
CA ALA A 110 11.70 -2.30 8.25
C ALA A 110 12.09 -3.37 7.24
N ASP A 111 12.84 -2.99 6.20
CA ASP A 111 13.41 -3.89 5.18
C ASP A 111 14.70 -4.56 5.70
N CYS A 112 14.58 -5.38 6.73
CA CYS A 112 15.72 -6.04 7.39
C CYS A 112 16.07 -7.41 6.78
N GLU A 113 15.21 -7.95 5.92
CA GLU A 113 15.43 -9.21 5.20
C GLU A 113 15.37 -9.00 3.68
N PRO A 114 16.21 -8.11 3.11
CA PRO A 114 16.10 -7.72 1.70
C PRO A 114 16.34 -8.87 0.72
N ALA A 115 16.97 -9.97 1.14
CA ALA A 115 17.15 -11.15 0.31
C ALA A 115 15.81 -11.87 0.01
N THR A 116 14.85 -11.83 0.94
CA THR A 116 13.55 -12.49 0.77
C THR A 116 12.45 -11.53 0.34
N GLY A 117 12.65 -10.23 0.59
CA GLY A 117 11.62 -9.21 0.37
C GLY A 117 10.49 -9.29 1.40
N ASN A 118 10.71 -9.91 2.55
CA ASN A 118 9.76 -9.90 3.65
C ASN A 118 10.05 -8.71 4.57
N PRO A 119 9.11 -7.79 4.79
CA PRO A 119 9.31 -6.73 5.77
C PRO A 119 9.25 -7.30 7.19
N THR A 120 10.12 -6.79 8.05
CA THR A 120 10.10 -7.06 9.49
C THR A 120 9.15 -6.09 10.16
N LEU A 121 8.27 -6.60 11.01
CA LEU A 121 7.36 -5.85 11.87
C LEU A 121 7.82 -5.99 13.33
N LEU A 122 7.53 -4.97 14.13
CA LEU A 122 7.60 -5.06 15.58
C LEU A 122 6.18 -5.15 16.11
N ALA A 123 5.69 -6.38 16.28
CA ALA A 123 4.33 -6.63 16.69
C ALA A 123 4.16 -6.29 18.17
N ILE A 124 3.21 -5.41 18.48
CA ILE A 124 2.86 -5.06 19.86
C ILE A 124 1.49 -5.68 20.15
N ASN A 125 1.41 -6.57 21.13
CA ASN A 125 0.21 -7.39 21.36
C ASN A 125 -1.04 -6.58 21.75
N ILE A 126 -0.88 -5.34 22.22
CA ILE A 126 -2.01 -4.45 22.49
C ILE A 126 -2.69 -3.94 21.21
N ALA A 127 -1.99 -3.89 20.08
CA ALA A 127 -2.51 -3.30 18.86
C ALA A 127 -3.49 -4.25 18.14
N THR A 128 -4.62 -3.69 17.74
CA THR A 128 -5.75 -4.40 17.12
C THR A 128 -5.37 -5.28 15.92
N PRO A 129 -4.46 -4.89 15.00
CA PRO A 129 -4.15 -5.73 13.85
C PRO A 129 -3.53 -7.07 14.26
N TYR A 130 -2.60 -7.06 15.23
CA TYR A 130 -1.98 -8.29 15.72
C TYR A 130 -2.97 -9.16 16.49
N ARG A 131 -3.85 -8.55 17.30
CA ARG A 131 -4.92 -9.28 18.02
C ARG A 131 -5.92 -9.93 17.06
N ASN A 132 -6.35 -9.20 16.02
CA ASN A 132 -7.24 -9.75 15.00
C ASN A 132 -6.56 -10.89 14.23
N TYR A 133 -5.29 -10.73 13.85
CA TYR A 133 -4.52 -11.77 13.17
C TYR A 133 -4.38 -13.02 14.04
N ALA A 134 -4.03 -12.87 15.33
CA ALA A 134 -3.96 -13.97 16.28
C ALA A 134 -5.30 -14.69 16.47
N ALA A 135 -6.42 -13.97 16.33
CA ALA A 135 -7.77 -14.53 16.36
C ALA A 135 -8.22 -15.17 15.01
N GLY A 136 -7.34 -15.27 14.03
CA GLY A 136 -7.60 -15.94 12.74
C GLY A 136 -8.01 -15.01 11.60
N SER A 137 -7.84 -13.69 11.74
CA SER A 137 -8.04 -12.77 10.62
C SER A 137 -6.93 -12.89 9.58
N ASN A 138 -7.25 -12.69 8.30
CA ASN A 138 -6.24 -12.44 7.28
C ASN A 138 -5.58 -11.07 7.51
N ILE A 139 -4.35 -10.92 7.02
CA ILE A 139 -3.59 -9.68 7.15
C ILE A 139 -3.03 -9.21 5.80
N SER A 140 -3.07 -7.90 5.59
CA SER A 140 -2.38 -7.25 4.48
C SER A 140 -1.68 -5.99 4.94
N LEU A 141 -0.52 -5.69 4.35
CA LEU A 141 0.26 -4.48 4.58
C LEU A 141 0.21 -3.58 3.34
N GLN A 142 -0.48 -2.44 3.46
CA GLN A 142 -0.48 -1.41 2.44
C GLN A 142 0.71 -0.48 2.63
N ILE A 143 1.40 -0.16 1.53
CA ILE A 143 2.50 0.80 1.51
C ILE A 143 2.27 1.76 0.33
N ARG A 144 2.47 3.06 0.58
CA ARG A 144 2.37 4.10 -0.44
C ARG A 144 3.69 4.83 -0.64
N TRP A 145 3.98 5.21 -1.88
CA TRP A 145 5.08 6.10 -2.19
C TRP A 145 4.64 7.55 -2.04
N TRP A 146 5.32 8.30 -1.18
CA TRP A 146 5.04 9.73 -0.98
C TRP A 146 6.30 10.47 -0.46
N PRO A 147 7.26 10.79 -1.35
CA PRO A 147 8.59 11.28 -0.96
C PRO A 147 8.58 12.71 -0.41
N THR A 148 7.59 13.51 -0.80
CA THR A 148 7.46 14.92 -0.40
C THR A 148 6.07 15.15 0.21
N GLN A 149 6.03 15.25 1.54
CA GLN A 149 4.84 15.68 2.27
C GLN A 149 4.79 17.20 2.34
N SER A 150 4.44 17.85 1.22
CA SER A 150 4.14 19.28 1.24
C SER A 150 2.67 19.50 1.55
N ASN A 151 2.40 20.37 2.53
CA ASN A 151 1.05 20.86 2.83
C ASN A 151 0.73 22.17 2.08
N SER A 152 1.66 22.68 1.26
CA SER A 152 1.43 23.83 0.39
C SER A 152 1.20 23.38 -1.03
N TYR A 153 0.06 23.78 -1.60
CA TYR A 153 -0.10 23.83 -3.05
C TYR A 153 0.99 24.75 -3.61
N ASP A 154 1.74 24.30 -4.62
CA ASP A 154 2.49 25.23 -5.43
C ASP A 154 1.60 25.67 -6.59
N LEU A 155 0.76 26.69 -6.33
CA LEU A 155 -0.07 27.30 -7.37
C LEU A 155 0.76 28.09 -8.39
N SER A 156 2.07 28.32 -8.15
CA SER A 156 2.92 29.04 -9.11
C SER A 156 3.15 28.25 -10.39
N THR A 157 3.14 26.92 -10.30
CA THR A 157 3.32 26.02 -11.46
C THR A 157 2.05 25.75 -12.26
N SER A 158 0.85 26.10 -11.76
CA SER A 158 -0.40 25.70 -12.42
C SER A 158 -1.45 26.80 -12.62
N ALA A 159 -1.26 28.02 -12.09
CA ALA A 159 -2.35 29.01 -12.07
C ALA A 159 -2.10 30.32 -12.81
N PHE A 160 -0.87 30.67 -13.21
CA PHE A 160 -0.63 31.94 -13.90
C PHE A 160 0.54 31.83 -14.90
N PRO A 161 0.30 31.87 -16.23
CA PRO A 161 1.36 32.27 -17.14
C PRO A 161 1.69 33.73 -16.80
N ASN A 162 2.94 33.99 -16.41
CA ASN A 162 3.43 35.35 -16.23
C ASN A 162 3.17 36.15 -17.53
N PRO A 163 2.43 37.27 -17.49
CA PRO A 163 2.17 38.08 -18.69
C PRO A 163 3.42 38.82 -19.21
N GLU A 164 4.53 38.76 -18.45
CA GLU A 164 5.69 39.65 -18.60
C GLU A 164 6.99 38.88 -18.91
N MET A 165 6.86 37.76 -19.62
CA MET A 165 8.00 37.13 -20.30
C MET A 165 7.60 36.71 -21.72
N SER A 166 6.99 37.64 -22.45
CA SER A 166 7.12 37.64 -23.90
C SER A 166 8.57 37.99 -24.22
N GLU A 167 9.23 37.17 -25.05
CA GLU A 167 10.56 37.39 -25.63
C GLU A 167 11.74 36.73 -24.89
N TYR A 168 11.80 35.39 -24.90
CA TYR A 168 12.97 34.65 -25.41
C TYR A 168 12.71 33.13 -25.45
N ASP A 169 13.14 32.54 -26.56
CA ASP A 169 13.37 31.11 -26.83
C ASP A 169 12.17 30.24 -27.26
N HIS A 170 11.95 30.21 -28.59
CA HIS A 170 11.32 29.09 -29.28
C HIS A 170 12.23 27.87 -29.20
N ASN A 171 11.98 27.00 -28.23
CA ASN A 171 12.22 25.57 -28.40
C ASN A 171 10.88 24.87 -28.17
N ASP A 172 10.23 24.56 -29.27
CA ASP A 172 9.05 23.70 -29.34
C ASP A 172 9.43 22.31 -28.82
N ASP A 173 9.08 22.01 -27.58
CA ASP A 173 8.77 20.66 -27.12
C ASP A 173 7.43 20.77 -26.37
N GLU A 174 6.35 20.81 -27.15
CA GLU A 174 4.97 20.66 -26.68
C GLU A 174 4.76 19.23 -26.15
N ASP A 175 5.31 18.91 -24.99
CA ASP A 175 4.71 17.89 -24.14
C ASP A 175 3.63 18.60 -23.32
N GLU A 176 2.39 18.58 -23.81
CA GLU A 176 1.20 18.65 -22.94
C GLU A 176 1.17 17.41 -22.04
N ASP A 177 2.20 17.23 -21.21
CA ASP A 177 2.13 16.42 -20.03
C ASP A 177 1.09 17.10 -19.15
N ILE A 178 -0.10 16.48 -19.06
CA ILE A 178 -1.11 16.78 -18.05
C ILE A 178 -0.32 17.14 -16.78
N PRO A 179 -0.48 18.36 -16.21
CA PRO A 179 0.14 18.67 -14.94
C PRO A 179 -0.56 17.77 -13.92
N THR A 180 -0.15 16.51 -13.82
CA THR A 180 -0.56 15.61 -12.77
C THR A 180 -0.10 16.33 -11.53
N PRO A 181 -1.03 16.92 -10.75
CA PRO A 181 -0.62 17.66 -9.59
C PRO A 181 0.13 16.63 -8.72
N HIS A 182 1.21 17.07 -8.07
CA HIS A 182 1.91 16.26 -7.08
C HIS A 182 0.91 15.90 -5.98
N THR A 183 0.14 14.85 -6.19
CA THR A 183 -0.92 14.37 -5.30
C THR A 183 -0.59 12.96 -4.88
N PRO A 184 -0.86 12.60 -3.61
CA PRO A 184 -0.61 11.24 -3.13
C PRO A 184 -1.34 10.17 -3.94
N ALA A 185 -2.48 10.55 -4.54
CA ALA A 185 -3.30 9.67 -5.34
C ALA A 185 -2.65 9.28 -6.67
N ALA A 186 -1.81 10.14 -7.25
CA ALA A 186 -1.13 9.88 -8.52
C ALA A 186 0.15 9.05 -8.38
N LEU A 187 0.72 8.91 -7.17
CA LEU A 187 1.95 8.14 -6.96
C LEU A 187 1.69 6.64 -6.72
N PRO A 188 2.69 5.78 -7.01
CA PRO A 188 2.55 4.35 -6.83
C PRO A 188 2.26 3.93 -5.38
N ARG A 189 1.51 2.85 -5.24
CA ARG A 189 1.17 2.21 -3.96
C ARG A 189 0.87 0.73 -4.19
N PHE A 190 1.03 -0.08 -3.16
CA PHE A 190 0.80 -1.51 -3.26
C PHE A 190 0.32 -2.11 -1.93
N SER A 191 -0.24 -3.30 -2.01
CA SER A 191 -0.67 -4.10 -0.87
C SER A 191 0.04 -5.44 -0.90
N LEU A 192 0.71 -5.79 0.19
CA LEU A 192 1.25 -7.11 0.44
C LEU A 192 0.21 -7.92 1.21
N HIS A 193 -0.06 -9.13 0.77
CA HIS A 193 -0.93 -10.08 1.46
C HIS A 193 -0.09 -11.29 1.85
N GLY A 194 -0.32 -11.81 3.05
CA GLY A 194 0.45 -12.94 3.55
C GLY A 194 0.16 -13.24 5.01
N ARG A 195 1.20 -13.61 5.73
CA ARG A 195 1.11 -14.12 7.10
C ARG A 195 2.28 -13.65 7.97
N LEU A 196 2.08 -13.66 9.28
CA LEU A 196 3.13 -13.33 10.24
C LEU A 196 3.79 -14.60 10.75
N GLU A 197 5.11 -14.59 10.83
CA GLU A 197 5.91 -15.61 11.49
C GLU A 197 6.83 -14.97 12.54
N PRO A 198 6.92 -15.53 13.75
CA PRO A 198 7.99 -15.20 14.69
C PRO A 198 9.36 -15.34 14.04
N ILE A 199 10.23 -14.35 14.21
CA ILE A 199 11.62 -14.46 13.76
C ILE A 199 12.41 -15.23 14.83
N PRO A 200 12.98 -16.42 14.53
CA PRO A 200 13.72 -17.19 15.51
C PRO A 200 14.89 -16.40 16.10
N VAL A 201 15.20 -16.60 17.39
CA VAL A 201 16.30 -15.91 18.09
C VAL A 201 17.63 -16.00 17.35
N LYS A 202 17.91 -17.14 16.72
CA LYS A 202 19.09 -17.33 15.88
C LYS A 202 19.14 -16.34 14.72
N ASP A 203 18.01 -16.14 14.04
CA ASP A 203 17.92 -15.26 12.87
C ASP A 203 17.95 -13.79 13.27
N LEU A 204 17.43 -13.45 14.45
CA LEU A 204 17.56 -12.09 15.01
C LEU A 204 19.03 -11.68 15.16
N ALA A 205 19.87 -12.58 15.67
CA ALA A 205 21.29 -12.35 15.87
C ALA A 205 22.06 -12.36 14.53
N VAL A 206 21.82 -13.36 13.68
CA VAL A 206 22.54 -13.52 12.40
C VAL A 206 22.26 -12.35 11.45
N ASN A 207 21.01 -11.91 11.37
CA ASN A 207 20.60 -10.83 10.46
C ASN A 207 20.60 -9.45 11.13
N LEU A 208 21.03 -9.34 12.39
CA LEU A 208 21.05 -8.10 13.16
C LEU A 208 19.70 -7.36 13.13
N ILE A 209 18.60 -8.10 13.20
CA ILE A 209 17.24 -7.57 13.02
C ILE A 209 16.95 -6.41 13.98
N PRO A 210 17.25 -6.48 15.30
CA PRO A 210 16.97 -5.37 16.20
C PRO A 210 17.74 -4.10 15.83
N ALA A 211 19.01 -4.22 15.45
CA ALA A 211 19.82 -3.08 15.03
C ALA A 211 19.33 -2.47 13.72
N CYS A 212 18.92 -3.32 12.76
CA CYS A 212 18.32 -2.86 11.52
C CYS A 212 16.99 -2.13 11.75
N PHE A 213 16.11 -2.68 12.59
CA PHE A 213 14.81 -2.09 12.88
C PHE A 213 14.96 -0.74 13.60
N MET A 214 15.80 -0.67 14.64
CA MET A 214 16.07 0.59 15.36
C MET A 214 16.76 1.65 14.49
N ARG A 215 17.46 1.26 13.42
CA ARG A 215 17.98 2.23 12.44
C ARG A 215 16.86 2.89 11.64
N ALA A 216 15.79 2.16 11.35
CA ALA A 216 14.60 2.71 10.69
C ALA A 216 13.70 3.48 11.68
N HIS A 217 13.61 3.00 12.93
CA HIS A 217 12.73 3.52 13.98
C HIS A 217 13.49 3.68 15.31
N PRO A 218 14.32 4.73 15.48
CA PRO A 218 15.11 4.92 16.71
C PRO A 218 14.25 5.16 17.95
N ASP A 219 13.05 5.69 17.75
CA ASP A 219 12.02 5.91 18.77
C ASP A 219 11.45 4.59 19.32
N SER A 220 11.64 3.47 18.61
CA SER A 220 11.23 2.13 19.08
C SER A 220 12.00 1.59 20.27
N LEU A 221 13.03 2.29 20.75
CA LEU A 221 13.89 1.87 21.85
C LEU A 221 13.09 1.47 23.11
N LEU A 222 12.00 2.18 23.41
CA LEU A 222 11.19 1.96 24.61
C LEU A 222 10.14 0.84 24.46
N TRP A 223 9.96 0.26 23.28
CA TRP A 223 9.01 -0.83 23.06
C TRP A 223 9.65 -2.04 22.37
N GLN A 224 10.97 -2.16 22.51
CA GLN A 224 11.72 -3.36 22.12
C GLN A 224 11.26 -4.59 22.92
N PRO A 225 11.36 -5.81 22.36
CA PRO A 225 11.03 -7.03 23.09
C PRO A 225 11.83 -7.15 24.39
N GLY A 226 11.16 -7.55 25.47
CA GLY A 226 11.76 -7.67 26.81
C GLY A 226 11.72 -6.40 27.67
N ASN A 227 10.94 -5.38 27.29
CA ASN A 227 10.58 -4.28 28.19
C ASN A 227 9.31 -4.61 29.01
N ASP A 228 9.18 -4.02 30.19
CA ASP A 228 8.15 -4.30 31.20
C ASP A 228 6.81 -3.54 30.97
N ILE A 229 6.68 -2.75 29.90
CA ILE A 229 5.48 -1.91 29.66
C ILE A 229 4.49 -2.59 28.72
N HIS A 230 4.98 -3.16 27.62
CA HIS A 230 4.16 -3.83 26.61
C HIS A 230 4.92 -5.04 26.06
N THR A 231 4.20 -6.14 25.83
CA THR A 231 4.76 -7.31 25.14
C THR A 231 4.85 -7.03 23.64
N SER A 232 6.08 -7.08 23.13
CA SER A 232 6.37 -6.95 21.70
C SER A 232 7.27 -8.07 21.20
N GLU A 233 7.12 -8.39 19.91
CA GLU A 233 7.88 -9.44 19.24
C GLU A 233 8.24 -9.03 17.81
N TYR A 234 9.44 -9.44 17.37
CA TYR A 234 9.83 -9.31 15.97
C TYR A 234 9.14 -10.36 15.11
N MET A 235 8.32 -9.89 14.18
CA MET A 235 7.57 -10.73 13.24
C MET A 235 8.05 -10.50 11.81
N ARG A 236 8.19 -11.58 11.06
CA ARG A 236 8.37 -11.56 9.61
C ARG A 236 7.01 -11.54 8.94
N PHE A 237 6.75 -10.55 8.10
CA PHE A 237 5.61 -10.61 7.18
C PHE A 237 6.02 -11.43 5.96
N VAL A 238 5.63 -12.69 5.92
CA VAL A 238 5.89 -13.57 4.77
C VAL A 238 4.97 -13.15 3.63
N VAL A 239 5.54 -12.61 2.57
CA VAL A 239 4.78 -12.13 1.41
C VAL A 239 4.34 -13.32 0.55
N GLU A 240 3.04 -13.38 0.27
CA GLU A 240 2.40 -14.43 -0.53
C GLU A 240 1.76 -13.87 -1.81
N HIS A 241 1.14 -12.69 -1.73
CA HIS A 241 0.58 -11.99 -2.88
C HIS A 241 0.87 -10.49 -2.84
N ILE A 242 0.99 -9.88 -4.02
CA ILE A 242 1.30 -8.47 -4.17
C ILE A 242 0.30 -7.85 -5.15
N TYR A 243 -0.44 -6.86 -4.69
CA TYR A 243 -1.31 -6.05 -5.56
C TYR A 243 -0.68 -4.67 -5.77
N TRP A 244 -0.41 -4.33 -7.02
CA TRP A 244 0.27 -3.10 -7.42
C TRP A 244 -0.68 -2.09 -8.06
N PHE A 245 -0.48 -0.82 -7.71
CA PHE A 245 -1.13 0.32 -8.32
C PHE A 245 -0.07 1.38 -8.66
N GLY A 246 0.30 1.51 -9.93
CA GLY A 246 1.44 2.33 -10.36
C GLY A 246 1.20 3.84 -10.39
N GLY A 247 -0.04 4.31 -10.29
CA GLY A 247 -0.37 5.74 -10.39
C GLY A 247 -1.57 6.00 -11.31
N PHE A 248 -1.76 7.26 -11.71
CA PHE A 248 -2.84 7.68 -12.61
C PHE A 248 -2.36 7.78 -14.07
N GLY A 249 -3.33 7.82 -14.99
CA GLY A 249 -3.12 7.92 -16.43
C GLY A 249 -3.06 6.57 -17.14
N ASP A 250 -2.77 6.60 -18.43
CA ASP A 250 -2.55 5.46 -19.33
C ASP A 250 -1.10 4.94 -19.28
N ARG A 251 -0.29 5.44 -18.35
CA ARG A 251 1.16 5.22 -18.26
C ARG A 251 1.59 4.29 -17.13
N ALA A 252 0.65 3.70 -16.40
CA ALA A 252 0.93 2.92 -15.19
C ALA A 252 0.32 1.52 -15.22
N ARG A 253 1.09 0.52 -14.77
CA ARG A 253 0.57 -0.82 -14.50
C ARG A 253 -0.31 -0.82 -13.25
N ILE A 254 -1.43 -1.53 -13.31
CA ILE A 254 -2.24 -1.91 -12.16
C ILE A 254 -2.51 -3.41 -12.23
N GLY A 255 -2.37 -4.12 -11.11
CA GLY A 255 -2.70 -5.53 -11.03
C GLY A 255 -1.79 -6.34 -10.12
N TRP A 256 -1.97 -7.65 -10.14
CA TRP A 256 -1.20 -8.59 -9.35
C TRP A 256 0.22 -8.75 -9.88
N LEU A 257 1.21 -8.74 -8.98
CA LEU A 257 2.59 -9.06 -9.29
C LEU A 257 2.90 -10.49 -8.81
N PRO A 258 3.55 -11.35 -9.63
CA PRO A 258 3.92 -12.70 -9.23
C PRO A 258 4.87 -12.70 -8.03
N VAL A 259 4.61 -13.58 -7.06
CA VAL A 259 5.45 -13.71 -5.86
C VAL A 259 6.87 -14.20 -6.19
N GLU A 260 7.03 -14.98 -7.25
CA GLU A 260 8.35 -15.43 -7.71
C GLU A 260 9.18 -14.26 -8.24
N ASP A 261 8.57 -13.31 -8.95
CA ASP A 261 9.25 -12.08 -9.36
C ASP A 261 9.67 -11.29 -8.11
N TRP A 262 8.77 -11.12 -7.13
CA TRP A 262 9.03 -10.43 -5.87
C TRP A 262 10.25 -10.99 -5.14
N ARG A 263 10.34 -12.32 -5.02
CA ARG A 263 11.45 -13.02 -4.36
C ARG A 263 12.74 -12.98 -5.18
N SER A 264 12.66 -12.85 -6.50
CA SER A 264 13.82 -12.79 -7.39
C SER A 264 14.53 -11.43 -7.41
N ILE A 265 13.89 -10.36 -6.92
CA ILE A 265 14.46 -9.01 -6.98
C ILE A 265 15.66 -8.89 -6.05
N THR A 266 16.76 -8.42 -6.62
CA THR A 266 18.03 -8.20 -5.92
C THR A 266 18.11 -6.82 -5.29
N ARG A 267 19.05 -6.67 -4.35
CA ARG A 267 19.32 -5.39 -3.69
C ARG A 267 19.81 -4.33 -4.68
N GLU A 268 20.64 -4.76 -5.61
CA GLU A 268 21.25 -3.92 -6.63
C GLU A 268 20.19 -3.36 -7.59
N GLU A 269 19.22 -4.17 -7.99
CA GLU A 269 18.07 -3.71 -8.79
C GLU A 269 17.23 -2.67 -8.03
N VAL A 270 16.98 -2.91 -6.74
CA VAL A 270 16.24 -1.97 -5.88
C VAL A 270 16.96 -0.63 -5.80
N GLU A 271 18.28 -0.64 -5.61
CA GLU A 271 19.08 0.58 -5.47
C GLU A 271 19.22 1.34 -6.79
N ALA A 272 19.31 0.63 -7.93
CA ALA A 272 19.42 1.21 -9.26
C ALA A 272 18.12 1.85 -9.77
N MET A 273 16.95 1.32 -9.36
CA MET A 273 15.65 1.85 -9.78
C MET A 273 15.44 3.29 -9.28
N SER A 274 14.61 4.08 -9.96
CA SER A 274 14.21 5.43 -9.51
C SER A 274 12.69 5.55 -9.52
N LEU A 275 12.09 6.03 -8.43
CA LEU A 275 10.65 6.20 -8.33
C LEU A 275 10.20 7.60 -8.78
N PRO A 276 8.97 7.74 -9.31
CA PRO A 276 8.37 9.03 -9.63
C PRO A 276 8.43 9.99 -8.44
N GLY A 277 8.97 11.19 -8.63
CA GLY A 277 9.08 12.20 -7.57
C GLY A 277 10.30 12.06 -6.66
N GLU A 278 11.20 11.09 -6.88
CA GLU A 278 12.53 11.13 -6.26
C GLU A 278 13.38 12.31 -6.78
N LYS A 279 14.29 12.80 -5.95
CA LYS A 279 15.27 13.83 -6.38
C LYS A 279 16.08 13.31 -7.58
N GLY A 280 16.10 14.09 -8.68
CA GLY A 280 16.79 13.71 -9.92
C GLY A 280 16.13 12.56 -10.69
N TRP A 281 14.83 12.32 -10.50
CA TRP A 281 14.07 11.30 -11.25
C TRP A 281 13.97 11.64 -12.75
N ARG A 282 13.58 12.87 -13.11
CA ARG A 282 13.43 13.30 -14.52
C ARG A 282 14.75 13.21 -15.31
N GLU A 283 15.83 13.74 -14.74
CA GLU A 283 17.17 13.73 -15.35
C GLU A 283 17.71 12.31 -15.64
N ARG A 284 17.29 11.31 -14.85
CA ARG A 284 17.69 9.90 -15.04
C ARG A 284 16.86 9.22 -16.12
N GLY A 285 15.55 9.47 -16.17
CA GLY A 285 14.68 9.02 -17.26
C GLY A 285 15.20 9.46 -18.63
N ASP A 286 15.56 10.74 -18.75
CA ASP A 286 16.08 11.30 -20.01
C ASP A 286 17.41 10.66 -20.46
N ARG A 287 18.27 10.28 -19.50
CA ARG A 287 19.56 9.62 -19.79
C ARG A 287 19.37 8.18 -20.24
N GLU A 288 18.39 7.48 -19.70
CA GLU A 288 18.09 6.09 -20.02
C GLU A 288 17.44 5.98 -21.41
N SER A 289 16.46 6.84 -21.71
CA SER A 289 15.86 6.96 -23.05
C SER A 289 16.91 7.30 -24.12
N LYS A 290 17.87 8.19 -23.81
CA LYS A 290 19.01 8.51 -24.70
C LYS A 290 20.02 7.37 -24.88
N ARG A 291 20.11 6.41 -23.95
CA ARG A 291 20.97 5.22 -24.08
C ARG A 291 20.31 4.16 -24.95
N VAL A 292 19.02 3.88 -24.74
CA VAL A 292 18.25 2.91 -25.54
C VAL A 292 18.16 3.36 -27.00
N GLY A 293 17.95 4.65 -27.26
CA GLY A 293 17.94 5.22 -28.62
C GLY A 293 19.28 5.18 -29.36
N LYS A 294 20.41 4.93 -28.67
CA LYS A 294 21.73 4.75 -29.29
C LYS A 294 22.09 3.28 -29.57
N GLY A 295 21.33 2.32 -29.03
CA GLY A 295 21.52 0.89 -29.28
C GLY A 295 20.78 0.34 -30.50
N ALA A 296 19.91 1.15 -31.12
CA ALA A 296 19.15 0.82 -32.31
C ALA A 296 19.64 1.62 -33.53
N ARG A 297 20.90 1.42 -33.95
CA ARG A 297 21.40 1.76 -35.28
C ARG A 297 22.46 0.76 -35.74
#